data_AF-A0A2H0QGK2-F1
#
_entry.id   AF-A0A2H0QGK2-F1
#
_cell.length_a   1.000
_cell.length_b   1.000
_cell.length_c   1.000
_cell.angle_alpha   90.00
_cell.angle_beta   90.00
_cell.angle_gamma   90.00
#
_symmetry.space_group_name_H-M   'P 1'
#
loop_
_entity.id
_entity.type
_entity.pdbx_description
1 polymer ?
#
loop_
_entity_poly.entity_id
_entity_poly.type
_entity_poly.pdbx_seq_one_letter_code
_entity_poly.pdbx_strand_id
1 'polypeptide(L)'
;MSLVLQHFQNEKDFVEVFWNIDKNPTAAIWAKLLKSSLDQKAFFHPRYTGFLHGPKNMAYMTDLLNRCIDIINTGDLYKIKERAEGKWSQEFSNIIHHHFEILCGTVENHSEIYKKSSPEIRNAIRGLNQVTHDMEAFYRAKERVEHFPETYFSSIIMQNKDGKRYEFPDFVYDQFKLATKFGAVHLNYFQIGKTWWEVFLDEDEEIFPEAISPHRVMSGGFDIFFGEYSPPPEVWQRFERFLLAHGQNIHDKKLCIGYCQVAQLANPDKYSREQWRQLIGEHCHVKEIRLHNEGQIVSRLELPAKIGDEF
;
A
#
# COMPACT_ATOMS: atom_id res chain seq x y z
N MET A 1 15.69 -9.36 -6.37
CA MET A 1 14.45 -9.25 -7.18
C MET A 1 14.58 -8.05 -8.11
N SER A 2 13.80 -7.97 -9.18
CA SER A 2 13.62 -6.73 -9.94
C SER A 2 12.17 -6.53 -10.34
N LEU A 3 11.82 -5.26 -10.60
CA LEU A 3 10.57 -4.87 -11.23
C LEU A 3 10.89 -4.23 -12.58
N VAL A 4 10.15 -4.65 -13.61
CA VAL A 4 10.10 -3.93 -14.89
C VAL A 4 8.92 -2.98 -14.82
N LEU A 5 9.21 -1.70 -14.80
CA LEU A 5 8.23 -0.62 -14.71
C LEU A 5 8.04 -0.01 -16.09
N GLN A 6 6.79 0.21 -16.49
CA GLN A 6 6.42 0.80 -17.78
C GLN A 6 5.97 2.24 -17.59
N HIS A 7 6.41 3.13 -18.48
CA HIS A 7 5.97 4.52 -18.50
C HIS A 7 4.48 4.62 -18.74
N PHE A 8 3.79 5.49 -17.99
CA PHE A 8 2.34 5.56 -18.05
C PHE A 8 1.79 5.95 -19.43
N GLN A 9 2.45 6.86 -20.15
CA GLN A 9 1.98 7.33 -21.45
C GLN A 9 2.69 6.70 -22.65
N ASN A 10 3.73 5.89 -22.41
CA ASN A 10 4.56 5.33 -23.48
C ASN A 10 4.78 3.84 -23.23
N GLU A 11 4.01 3.02 -23.93
CA GLU A 11 4.06 1.57 -23.75
C GLU A 11 5.41 0.94 -24.15
N LYS A 12 6.28 1.67 -24.84
CA LYS A 12 7.62 1.19 -25.25
C LYS A 12 8.73 1.62 -24.30
N ASP A 13 8.42 2.48 -23.33
CA ASP A 13 9.39 2.99 -22.38
C ASP A 13 9.31 2.20 -21.07
N PHE A 14 10.45 1.61 -20.71
CA PHE A 14 10.57 0.70 -19.58
C PHE A 14 11.85 0.98 -18.79
N VAL A 15 11.74 0.87 -17.47
CA VAL A 15 12.90 0.85 -16.58
C VAL A 15 12.88 -0.40 -15.71
N GLU A 16 14.03 -1.05 -15.60
CA GLU A 16 14.21 -2.15 -14.66
C GLU A 16 14.91 -1.66 -13.40
N VAL A 17 14.30 -1.94 -12.25
CA VAL A 17 14.80 -1.54 -10.93
C VAL A 17 15.08 -2.78 -10.11
N PHE A 18 16.22 -2.82 -9.42
CA PHE A 18 16.72 -4.00 -8.72
C PHE A 18 16.75 -3.79 -7.21
N TRP A 19 16.38 -4.84 -6.47
CA TRP A 19 16.50 -4.92 -5.01
C TRP A 19 17.30 -6.16 -4.60
N ASN A 20 18.21 -5.96 -3.66
CA ASN A 20 18.98 -7.00 -3.01
C ASN A 20 18.17 -7.57 -1.86
N ILE A 21 17.88 -8.87 -1.91
CA ILE A 21 17.16 -9.57 -0.84
C ILE A 21 18.08 -9.69 0.37
N ASP A 22 17.56 -9.36 1.55
CA ASP A 22 18.34 -9.35 2.78
C ASP A 22 18.82 -10.76 3.14
N LYS A 23 20.03 -10.86 3.71
CA LYS A 23 20.64 -12.14 4.10
C LYS A 23 20.17 -12.57 5.50
N ASN A 24 18.87 -12.78 5.66
CA ASN A 24 18.26 -13.27 6.91
C ASN A 24 17.17 -14.32 6.64
N PRO A 25 16.81 -15.15 7.65
CA PRO A 25 15.82 -16.20 7.46
C PRO A 25 14.43 -15.70 7.03
N THR A 26 13.98 -14.54 7.53
CA THR A 26 12.68 -13.95 7.15
C THR A 26 12.63 -13.62 5.67
N ALA A 27 13.65 -12.93 5.15
CA ALA A 27 13.78 -12.59 3.75
C ALA A 27 13.89 -13.84 2.86
N ALA A 28 14.57 -14.90 3.33
CA ALA A 28 14.64 -16.17 2.61
C ALA A 28 13.28 -16.88 2.50
N ILE A 29 12.46 -16.86 3.56
CA ILE A 29 11.09 -17.42 3.51
C ILE A 29 10.21 -16.59 2.59
N TRP A 30 10.22 -15.27 2.76
CA TRP A 30 9.48 -14.37 1.89
C TRP A 30 9.85 -14.54 0.41
N ALA A 31 11.15 -14.67 0.08
CA ALA A 31 11.59 -14.90 -1.29
C ALA A 31 11.04 -16.22 -1.87
N LYS A 32 10.93 -17.28 -1.06
CA LYS A 32 10.29 -18.54 -1.47
C LYS A 32 8.79 -18.38 -1.71
N LEU A 33 8.09 -17.62 -0.86
CA LEU A 33 6.65 -17.33 -1.02
C LEU A 33 6.39 -16.47 -2.27
N LEU A 34 7.24 -15.47 -2.50
CA LEU A 34 7.23 -14.68 -3.74
C LEU A 34 7.44 -15.59 -4.94
N LYS A 35 8.50 -16.43 -4.94
CA LYS A 35 8.74 -17.39 -6.03
C LYS A 35 7.52 -18.27 -6.30
N SER A 36 6.94 -18.86 -5.26
CA SER A 36 5.75 -19.69 -5.38
C SER A 36 4.58 -18.91 -6.00
N SER A 37 4.42 -17.64 -5.65
CA SER A 37 3.36 -16.78 -6.18
C SER A 37 3.57 -16.47 -7.66
N LEU A 38 4.81 -16.18 -8.05
CA LEU A 38 5.19 -15.94 -9.44
C LEU A 38 5.01 -17.21 -10.30
N ASP A 39 5.48 -18.36 -9.81
CA ASP A 39 5.36 -19.65 -10.52
C ASP A 39 3.88 -20.06 -10.71
N GLN A 40 3.02 -19.75 -9.74
CA GLN A 40 1.58 -20.02 -9.80
C GLN A 40 0.79 -18.95 -10.56
N LYS A 41 1.46 -17.91 -11.08
CA LYS A 41 0.83 -16.75 -11.71
C LYS A 41 -0.27 -16.14 -10.84
N ALA A 42 0.00 -16.02 -9.54
CA ALA A 42 -0.91 -15.42 -8.58
C ALA A 42 -1.27 -13.99 -8.98
N PHE A 43 -2.48 -13.54 -8.65
CA PHE A 43 -2.92 -12.19 -8.96
C PHE A 43 -2.24 -11.17 -8.06
N PHE A 44 -1.38 -10.35 -8.66
CA PHE A 44 -0.76 -9.20 -8.03
C PHE A 44 -1.48 -7.92 -8.46
N HIS A 45 -1.78 -7.07 -7.47
CA HIS A 45 -2.41 -5.78 -7.68
C HIS A 45 -1.49 -4.66 -7.17
N PRO A 46 -0.66 -4.08 -8.07
CA PRO A 46 0.25 -3.00 -7.71
C PRO A 46 -0.54 -1.71 -7.47
N ARG A 47 -0.33 -1.07 -6.33
CA ARG A 47 -0.87 0.26 -6.01
C ARG A 47 0.28 1.23 -5.81
N TYR A 48 0.20 2.38 -6.49
CA TYR A 48 1.16 3.46 -6.37
C TYR A 48 0.49 4.57 -5.56
N THR A 49 1.09 4.94 -4.43
CA THR A 49 0.52 5.93 -3.52
C THR A 49 1.58 6.95 -3.11
N GLY A 50 1.18 8.21 -2.91
CA GLY A 50 2.06 9.29 -2.46
C GLY A 50 3.12 9.77 -3.47
N PHE A 51 3.10 9.31 -4.73
CA PHE A 51 3.99 9.83 -5.77
C PHE A 51 3.49 11.18 -6.29
N LEU A 52 4.28 12.24 -6.07
CA LEU A 52 3.96 13.60 -6.53
C LEU A 52 4.27 13.82 -8.02
N HIS A 53 5.23 13.05 -8.53
CA HIS A 53 5.58 13.03 -9.93
C HIS A 53 4.86 11.87 -10.60
N GLY A 54 4.21 12.16 -11.71
CA GLY A 54 3.48 11.16 -12.47
C GLY A 54 2.06 11.62 -12.82
N PRO A 55 1.31 10.75 -13.51
CA PRO A 55 0.02 11.10 -14.09
C PRO A 55 -1.13 11.00 -13.08
N LYS A 56 -0.94 10.26 -11.98
CA LYS A 56 -1.91 10.13 -10.89
C LYS A 56 -1.90 11.36 -9.96
N ASN A 57 -2.10 12.53 -10.54
CA ASN A 57 -2.21 13.78 -9.78
C ASN A 57 -3.64 13.99 -9.24
N MET A 58 -3.84 15.07 -8.47
CA MET A 58 -5.14 15.37 -7.86
C MET A 58 -6.29 15.50 -8.88
N ALA A 59 -6.02 16.02 -10.08
CA ALA A 59 -7.04 16.12 -11.14
C ALA A 59 -7.42 14.73 -11.66
N TYR A 60 -6.44 13.88 -11.98
CA TYR A 60 -6.69 12.49 -12.39
C TYR A 60 -7.49 11.72 -11.34
N MET A 61 -7.11 11.83 -10.06
CA MET A 61 -7.81 11.13 -8.98
C MET A 61 -9.23 11.70 -8.75
N THR A 62 -9.42 13.00 -8.92
CA THR A 62 -10.75 13.63 -8.88
C THR A 62 -11.66 13.07 -9.98
N ASP A 63 -11.17 13.01 -11.21
CA ASP A 63 -11.91 12.44 -12.35
C ASP A 63 -12.22 10.96 -12.13
N LEU A 64 -11.25 10.22 -11.59
CA LEU A 64 -11.40 8.80 -11.29
C LEU A 64 -12.43 8.54 -10.18
N LEU A 65 -12.40 9.33 -9.09
CA LEU A 65 -13.37 9.23 -8.00
C LEU A 65 -14.79 9.56 -8.48
N ASN A 66 -14.94 10.66 -9.24
CA ASN A 66 -16.23 11.04 -9.82
C ASN A 66 -16.74 9.96 -10.78
N ARG A 67 -15.87 9.29 -11.53
CA ARG A 67 -16.24 8.14 -12.34
C ARG A 67 -16.71 6.93 -11.51
N CYS A 68 -16.06 6.62 -10.39
CA CYS A 68 -16.58 5.59 -9.46
C CYS A 68 -18.02 5.93 -9.06
N ILE A 69 -18.23 7.18 -8.67
CA ILE A 69 -19.52 7.67 -8.20
C ILE A 69 -20.57 7.58 -9.32
N ASP A 70 -20.22 7.93 -10.56
CA ASP A 70 -21.13 7.84 -11.69
C ASP A 70 -21.51 6.38 -12.00
N ILE A 71 -20.55 5.45 -11.97
CA ILE A 71 -20.81 4.01 -12.12
C ILE A 71 -21.74 3.51 -11.01
N ILE A 72 -21.46 3.84 -9.75
CA ILE A 72 -22.33 3.48 -8.60
C ILE A 72 -23.75 4.03 -8.83
N ASN A 73 -23.85 5.28 -9.27
CA ASN A 73 -25.11 5.97 -9.55
C ASN A 73 -25.86 5.43 -10.77
N THR A 74 -25.30 4.53 -11.57
CA THR A 74 -26.08 3.79 -12.59
C THR A 74 -26.99 2.73 -11.96
N GLY A 75 -26.65 2.22 -10.77
CA GLY A 75 -27.48 1.27 -10.04
C GLY A 75 -28.59 1.94 -9.22
N ASP A 76 -29.69 1.23 -8.98
CA ASP A 76 -30.87 1.79 -8.29
C ASP A 76 -30.82 1.69 -6.76
N LEU A 77 -29.84 0.95 -6.22
CA LEU A 77 -29.80 0.59 -4.79
C LEU A 77 -29.29 1.72 -3.89
N TYR A 78 -28.47 2.61 -4.43
CA TYR A 78 -27.83 3.69 -3.66
C TYR A 78 -27.38 4.80 -4.60
N LYS A 79 -27.42 6.06 -4.13
CA LYS A 79 -26.92 7.21 -4.89
C LYS A 79 -26.02 8.09 -4.03
N ILE A 80 -24.92 8.54 -4.61
CA ILE A 80 -24.00 9.53 -4.03
C ILE A 80 -24.16 10.85 -4.79
N LYS A 81 -24.46 11.94 -4.08
CA LYS A 81 -24.71 13.26 -4.67
C LYS A 81 -23.44 14.11 -4.70
N GLU A 82 -22.59 13.88 -3.72
CA GLU A 82 -21.33 14.51 -3.48
C GLU A 82 -20.37 14.24 -4.64
N ARG A 83 -19.50 15.20 -4.92
CA ARG A 83 -18.53 15.15 -6.02
C ARG A 83 -17.21 15.74 -5.54
N ALA A 84 -16.11 15.18 -6.02
CA ALA A 84 -14.79 15.75 -5.77
C ALA A 84 -14.59 17.00 -6.64
N GLU A 85 -13.99 18.04 -6.05
CA GLU A 85 -13.80 19.36 -6.67
C GLU A 85 -12.32 19.69 -6.91
N GLY A 86 -11.47 18.68 -7.09
CA GLY A 86 -10.04 18.90 -7.38
C GLY A 86 -9.19 19.23 -6.16
N LYS A 87 -9.75 19.11 -4.95
CA LYS A 87 -9.07 19.33 -3.67
C LYS A 87 -9.40 18.22 -2.70
N TRP A 88 -8.44 17.88 -1.86
CA TRP A 88 -8.66 17.00 -0.72
C TRP A 88 -9.06 17.83 0.52
N SER A 89 -10.01 17.32 1.29
CA SER A 89 -10.29 17.77 2.65
C SER A 89 -10.66 16.56 3.52
N GLN A 90 -10.31 16.62 4.80
CA GLN A 90 -10.68 15.56 5.74
C GLN A 90 -12.20 15.36 5.81
N GLU A 91 -12.97 16.45 5.78
CA GLU A 91 -14.44 16.41 5.79
C GLU A 91 -15.00 15.64 4.59
N PHE A 92 -14.52 15.94 3.37
CA PHE A 92 -14.97 15.22 2.18
C PHE A 92 -14.52 13.76 2.21
N SER A 93 -13.29 13.48 2.68
CA SER A 93 -12.79 12.12 2.86
C SER A 93 -13.71 11.30 3.77
N ASN A 94 -14.11 11.87 4.91
CA ASN A 94 -15.01 11.23 5.86
C ASN A 94 -16.39 10.92 5.26
N ILE A 95 -16.94 11.85 4.47
CA ILE A 95 -18.21 11.62 3.76
C ILE A 95 -18.09 10.44 2.79
N ILE A 96 -17.02 10.41 1.98
CA ILE A 96 -16.82 9.34 1.00
C ILE A 96 -16.54 7.99 1.67
N HIS A 97 -15.76 7.95 2.76
CA HIS A 97 -15.57 6.73 3.55
C HIS A 97 -16.89 6.22 4.13
N HIS A 98 -17.75 7.10 4.63
CA HIS A 98 -19.07 6.72 5.12
C HIS A 98 -19.95 6.10 4.02
N HIS A 99 -19.94 6.68 2.81
CA HIS A 99 -20.61 6.06 1.65
C HIS A 99 -20.05 4.66 1.35
N PHE A 100 -18.73 4.50 1.37
CA PHE A 100 -18.08 3.20 1.16
C PHE A 100 -18.53 2.18 2.20
N GLU A 101 -18.59 2.54 3.49
CA GLU A 101 -19.04 1.65 4.56
C GLU A 101 -20.47 1.16 4.35
N ILE A 102 -21.40 2.05 3.99
CA ILE A 102 -22.79 1.68 3.67
C ILE A 102 -22.84 0.76 2.44
N LEU A 103 -22.11 1.12 1.39
CA LEU A 103 -22.11 0.42 0.12
C LEU A 103 -21.47 -0.95 0.20
N CYS A 104 -20.36 -1.09 0.91
CA CYS A 104 -19.56 -2.31 0.97
C CYS A 104 -19.95 -3.22 2.15
N GLY A 105 -20.32 -2.64 3.29
CA GLY A 105 -20.37 -3.34 4.57
C GLY A 105 -18.97 -3.66 5.10
N THR A 106 -18.87 -4.67 5.96
CA THR A 106 -17.57 -5.13 6.47
C THR A 106 -17.00 -6.24 5.61
N VAL A 107 -15.72 -6.55 5.79
CA VAL A 107 -15.07 -7.67 5.06
C VAL A 107 -15.73 -9.02 5.40
N GLU A 108 -16.24 -9.18 6.62
CA GLU A 108 -16.91 -10.41 7.07
C GLU A 108 -18.39 -10.46 6.69
N ASN A 109 -19.04 -9.28 6.60
CA ASN A 109 -20.44 -9.16 6.27
C ASN A 109 -20.67 -8.02 5.28
N HIS A 110 -20.53 -8.35 4.00
CA HIS A 110 -20.86 -7.43 2.93
C HIS A 110 -22.30 -6.94 3.02
N SER A 111 -22.52 -5.67 2.68
CA SER A 111 -23.86 -5.09 2.66
C SER A 111 -24.75 -5.77 1.62
N GLU A 112 -26.06 -5.67 1.80
CA GLU A 112 -27.02 -6.14 0.79
C GLU A 112 -26.92 -5.38 -0.54
N ILE A 113 -26.45 -4.13 -0.50
CA ILE A 113 -26.16 -3.35 -1.71
C ILE A 113 -25.02 -4.03 -2.47
N TYR A 114 -23.88 -4.27 -1.82
CA TYR A 114 -22.70 -4.90 -2.43
C TYR A 114 -23.02 -6.27 -3.05
N LYS A 115 -23.77 -7.12 -2.33
CA LYS A 115 -24.14 -8.47 -2.81
C LYS A 115 -25.02 -8.44 -4.05
N LYS A 116 -25.90 -7.43 -4.18
CA LYS A 116 -26.84 -7.28 -5.30
C LYS A 116 -26.27 -6.46 -6.46
N SER A 117 -25.19 -5.72 -6.25
CA SER A 117 -24.51 -4.92 -7.26
C SER A 117 -23.83 -5.78 -8.35
N SER A 118 -23.82 -5.25 -9.58
CA SER A 118 -23.07 -5.84 -10.69
C SER A 118 -21.55 -5.88 -10.39
N PRO A 119 -20.76 -6.71 -11.08
CA PRO A 119 -19.30 -6.67 -10.96
C PRO A 119 -18.72 -5.27 -11.17
N GLU A 120 -19.23 -4.51 -12.14
CA GLU A 120 -18.80 -3.15 -12.44
C GLU A 120 -19.05 -2.19 -11.26
N ILE A 121 -20.25 -2.21 -10.68
CA ILE A 121 -20.58 -1.39 -9.50
C ILE A 121 -19.73 -1.82 -8.30
N ARG A 122 -19.52 -3.13 -8.08
CA ARG A 122 -18.65 -3.62 -7.00
C ARG A 122 -17.21 -3.16 -7.16
N ASN A 123 -16.71 -3.10 -8.40
CA ASN A 123 -15.40 -2.55 -8.70
C ASN A 123 -15.37 -1.05 -8.35
N ALA A 124 -16.35 -0.27 -8.82
CA ALA A 124 -16.45 1.15 -8.50
C ALA A 124 -16.56 1.44 -6.98
N ILE A 125 -17.27 0.60 -6.20
CA ILE A 125 -17.33 0.71 -4.74
C ILE A 125 -15.92 0.53 -4.13
N ARG A 126 -15.13 -0.46 -4.58
CA ARG A 126 -13.74 -0.61 -4.11
C ARG A 126 -12.87 0.57 -4.55
N GLY A 127 -13.11 1.06 -5.76
CA GLY A 127 -12.48 2.25 -6.31
C GLY A 127 -12.70 3.49 -5.46
N LEU A 128 -13.92 3.67 -4.94
CA LEU A 128 -14.27 4.79 -4.07
C LEU A 128 -13.32 4.87 -2.86
N ASN A 129 -13.10 3.76 -2.15
CA ASN A 129 -12.19 3.72 -1.01
C ASN A 129 -10.72 3.90 -1.45
N GLN A 130 -10.33 3.21 -2.52
CA GLN A 130 -8.94 3.24 -3.00
C GLN A 130 -8.51 4.65 -3.41
N VAL A 131 -9.33 5.33 -4.21
CA VAL A 131 -9.00 6.65 -4.76
C VAL A 131 -9.00 7.70 -3.65
N THR A 132 -9.91 7.62 -2.67
CA THR A 132 -9.90 8.51 -1.51
C THR A 132 -8.60 8.42 -0.72
N HIS A 133 -8.11 7.20 -0.44
CA HIS A 133 -6.81 7.00 0.20
C HIS A 133 -5.64 7.49 -0.66
N ASP A 134 -5.69 7.31 -1.99
CA ASP A 134 -4.65 7.82 -2.89
C ASP A 134 -4.63 9.36 -2.92
N MET A 135 -5.80 10.01 -2.89
CA MET A 135 -5.93 11.47 -2.78
C MET A 135 -5.36 11.98 -1.45
N GLU A 136 -5.69 11.32 -0.34
CA GLU A 136 -5.17 11.64 0.99
C GLU A 136 -3.64 11.51 1.04
N ALA A 137 -3.10 10.39 0.56
CA ALA A 137 -1.67 10.14 0.54
C ALA A 137 -0.93 11.18 -0.33
N PHE A 138 -1.50 11.55 -1.49
CA PHE A 138 -0.95 12.61 -2.33
C PHE A 138 -0.98 13.97 -1.64
N TYR A 139 -2.08 14.31 -0.96
CA TYR A 139 -2.20 15.56 -0.22
C TYR A 139 -1.16 15.65 0.91
N ARG A 140 -1.08 14.62 1.76
CA ARG A 140 -0.08 14.53 2.84
C ARG A 140 1.35 14.59 2.29
N ALA A 141 1.63 13.94 1.15
CA ALA A 141 2.93 14.03 0.49
C ALA A 141 3.24 15.47 0.02
N LYS A 142 2.25 16.17 -0.55
CA LYS A 142 2.39 17.53 -1.05
C LYS A 142 2.60 18.55 0.06
N GLU A 143 1.92 18.42 1.19
CA GLU A 143 2.20 19.28 2.36
C GLU A 143 3.60 19.02 2.93
N ARG A 144 4.00 17.75 2.96
CA ARG A 144 5.27 17.34 3.57
C ARG A 144 6.47 17.68 2.70
N VAL A 145 6.37 17.64 1.37
CA VAL A 145 7.51 17.92 0.48
C VAL A 145 8.01 19.36 0.60
N GLU A 146 7.14 20.31 0.96
CA GLU A 146 7.50 21.73 1.13
C GLU A 146 8.50 21.95 2.27
N HIS A 147 8.37 21.17 3.34
CA HIS A 147 9.18 21.31 4.56
C HIS A 147 10.23 20.20 4.71
N PHE A 148 9.93 18.99 4.20
CA PHE A 148 10.72 17.77 4.40
C PHE A 148 10.79 16.91 3.12
N PRO A 149 11.37 17.44 2.02
CA PRO A 149 11.37 16.79 0.70
C PRO A 149 11.99 15.39 0.69
N GLU A 150 12.94 15.11 1.59
CA GLU A 150 13.62 13.81 1.64
C GLU A 150 12.79 12.71 2.33
N THR A 151 11.71 13.05 3.05
CA THR A 151 11.01 12.12 3.95
C THR A 151 9.52 11.91 3.65
N TYR A 152 8.98 12.56 2.61
CA TYR A 152 7.57 12.34 2.28
C TYR A 152 7.32 10.89 1.85
N PHE A 153 6.15 10.38 2.23
CA PHE A 153 5.78 8.99 1.98
C PHE A 153 5.36 8.82 0.53
N SER A 154 5.97 7.84 -0.13
CA SER A 154 5.54 7.31 -1.42
C SER A 154 5.82 5.81 -1.42
N SER A 155 4.95 5.00 -2.02
CA SER A 155 5.12 3.56 -2.00
C SER A 155 4.48 2.83 -3.17
N ILE A 156 5.07 1.67 -3.51
CA ILE A 156 4.43 0.65 -4.33
C ILE A 156 3.97 -0.46 -3.39
N ILE A 157 2.66 -0.61 -3.25
CA ILE A 157 2.05 -1.69 -2.47
C ILE A 157 1.71 -2.82 -3.43
N MET A 158 2.34 -3.98 -3.25
CA MET A 158 2.20 -5.14 -4.12
C MET A 158 1.37 -6.21 -3.41
N GLN A 159 0.04 -6.07 -3.48
CA GLN A 159 -0.87 -7.01 -2.86
C GLN A 159 -0.98 -8.30 -3.67
N ASN A 160 -0.90 -9.43 -3.00
CA ASN A 160 -1.14 -10.75 -3.58
C ASN A 160 -2.38 -11.37 -2.94
N LYS A 161 -3.56 -11.15 -3.55
CA LYS A 161 -4.84 -11.53 -2.95
C LYS A 161 -5.06 -13.04 -2.85
N ASP A 162 -4.42 -13.80 -3.73
CA ASP A 162 -4.54 -15.26 -3.79
C ASP A 162 -3.31 -15.97 -3.20
N GLY A 163 -2.38 -15.21 -2.64
CA GLY A 163 -1.12 -15.70 -2.13
C GLY A 163 -1.30 -16.62 -0.92
N LYS A 164 -0.56 -17.73 -0.89
CA LYS A 164 -0.46 -18.56 0.31
C LYS A 164 0.02 -17.70 1.48
N ARG A 165 -0.71 -17.79 2.59
CA ARG A 165 -0.35 -17.16 3.87
C ARG A 165 0.44 -18.17 4.70
N TYR A 166 1.49 -17.70 5.33
CA TYR A 166 2.33 -18.47 6.21
C TYR A 166 2.43 -17.74 7.55
N GLU A 167 2.05 -18.38 8.63
CA GLU A 167 2.19 -17.79 9.97
C GLU A 167 3.65 -17.51 10.29
N PHE A 168 3.91 -16.42 11.01
CA PHE A 168 5.25 -16.04 11.40
C PHE A 168 5.87 -17.07 12.34
N PRO A 169 7.06 -17.60 12.01
CA PRO A 169 7.93 -18.20 13.01
C PRO A 169 8.37 -17.15 14.03
N ASP A 170 8.65 -17.56 15.27
CA ASP A 170 8.95 -16.65 16.38
C ASP A 170 10.08 -15.63 16.08
N PHE A 171 11.12 -16.04 15.34
CA PHE A 171 12.25 -15.17 15.01
C PHE A 171 11.86 -13.97 14.12
N VAL A 172 10.69 -14.00 13.47
CA VAL A 172 10.23 -12.91 12.60
C VAL A 172 9.81 -11.70 13.43
N TYR A 173 9.25 -11.92 14.61
CA TYR A 173 8.82 -10.85 15.52
C TYR A 173 9.98 -9.90 15.90
N ASP A 174 11.22 -10.42 15.93
CA ASP A 174 12.43 -9.63 16.20
C ASP A 174 12.84 -8.67 15.08
N GLN A 175 12.25 -8.81 13.88
CA GLN A 175 12.67 -8.06 12.69
C GLN A 175 11.91 -6.75 12.48
N PHE A 176 10.79 -6.54 13.20
CA PHE A 176 9.95 -5.36 13.05
C PHE A 176 10.61 -4.11 13.65
N LYS A 177 10.64 -3.02 12.87
CA LYS A 177 11.19 -1.72 13.26
C LYS A 177 10.33 -0.60 12.70
N LEU A 178 10.12 0.46 13.49
CA LEU A 178 9.46 1.67 12.99
C LEU A 178 10.30 2.41 11.94
N ALA A 179 11.62 2.39 12.11
CA ALA A 179 12.51 3.07 11.19
C ALA A 179 12.53 2.34 9.84
N THR A 180 12.23 3.07 8.76
CA THR A 180 12.23 2.58 7.38
C THR A 180 13.33 3.27 6.59
N LYS A 181 13.86 2.58 5.58
CA LYS A 181 14.88 3.12 4.67
C LYS A 181 14.28 3.43 3.31
N PHE A 182 14.84 4.41 2.63
CA PHE A 182 14.47 4.71 1.25
C PHE A 182 14.73 3.51 0.33
N GLY A 183 13.73 3.13 -0.45
CA GLY A 183 13.76 1.99 -1.37
C GLY A 183 13.73 0.62 -0.69
N ALA A 184 13.40 0.54 0.61
CA ALA A 184 13.29 -0.72 1.31
C ALA A 184 11.99 -1.46 0.94
N VAL A 185 12.09 -2.78 0.84
CA VAL A 185 10.98 -3.71 0.64
C VAL A 185 10.61 -4.31 1.98
N HIS A 186 9.34 -4.24 2.34
CA HIS A 186 8.80 -4.76 3.59
C HIS A 186 7.77 -5.86 3.32
N LEU A 187 7.55 -6.73 4.31
CA LEU A 187 6.41 -7.64 4.30
C LEU A 187 5.11 -6.84 4.17
N ASN A 188 4.28 -7.16 3.17
CA ASN A 188 2.97 -6.54 3.03
C ASN A 188 2.04 -7.00 4.16
N TYR A 189 1.35 -6.06 4.79
CA TYR A 189 0.31 -6.38 5.76
C TYR A 189 -0.92 -6.95 5.03
N PHE A 190 -1.03 -8.28 5.05
CA PHE A 190 -2.06 -9.03 4.32
C PHE A 190 -3.16 -9.58 5.26
N GLN A 191 -3.68 -8.71 6.13
CA GLN A 191 -4.67 -9.01 7.15
C GLN A 191 -5.77 -7.94 7.19
N ILE A 192 -6.89 -8.25 7.85
CA ILE A 192 -7.97 -7.30 8.12
C ILE A 192 -7.70 -6.66 9.47
N GLY A 193 -7.96 -5.36 9.58
CA GLY A 193 -7.74 -4.56 10.79
C GLY A 193 -6.56 -3.61 10.66
N LYS A 194 -6.35 -2.77 11.67
CA LYS A 194 -5.23 -1.82 11.76
C LYS A 194 -4.17 -2.37 12.73
N THR A 195 -2.90 -2.05 12.50
CA THR A 195 -1.84 -2.24 13.51
C THR A 195 -1.94 -1.15 14.58
N TRP A 196 -1.35 -1.39 15.75
CA TRP A 196 -1.27 -0.35 16.81
C TRP A 196 -0.61 0.93 16.33
N TRP A 197 0.37 0.81 15.44
CA TRP A 197 1.06 1.96 14.86
C TRP A 197 0.14 2.77 13.94
N GLU A 198 -0.68 2.12 13.10
CA GLU A 198 -1.66 2.82 12.26
C GLU A 198 -2.73 3.52 13.09
N VAL A 199 -3.30 2.84 14.09
CA VAL A 199 -4.29 3.47 15.01
C VAL A 199 -3.71 4.70 15.70
N PHE A 200 -2.45 4.64 16.13
CA PHE A 200 -1.77 5.79 16.73
C PHE A 200 -1.60 6.96 15.75
N LEU A 201 -1.30 6.68 14.48
CA LEU A 201 -1.10 7.71 13.46
C LEU A 201 -2.40 8.33 12.95
N ASP A 202 -3.50 7.59 13.00
CA ASP A 202 -4.81 8.08 12.57
C ASP A 202 -5.40 9.12 13.54
N GLU A 203 -4.95 9.10 14.81
CA GLU A 203 -5.43 10.00 15.88
C GLU A 203 -6.97 9.98 16.03
N ASP A 204 -7.61 8.84 15.73
CA ASP A 204 -9.05 8.62 15.82
C ASP A 204 -9.58 8.84 17.26
N GLU A 205 -10.73 9.50 17.41
CA GLU A 205 -11.38 9.72 18.73
C GLU A 205 -11.91 8.42 19.34
N GLU A 206 -12.36 7.48 18.50
CA GLU A 206 -12.89 6.18 18.89
C GLU A 206 -11.97 5.06 18.40
N ILE A 207 -11.49 4.24 19.34
CA ILE A 207 -10.64 3.08 19.05
C ILE A 207 -11.46 1.83 19.33
N PHE A 208 -11.54 0.94 18.34
CA PHE A 208 -12.17 -0.37 18.45
C PHE A 208 -11.08 -1.44 18.59
N PRO A 209 -10.78 -1.93 19.81
CA PRO A 209 -9.69 -2.89 20.02
C PRO A 209 -9.83 -4.17 19.20
N GLU A 210 -11.06 -4.58 18.89
CA GLU A 210 -11.37 -5.76 18.07
C GLU A 210 -10.94 -5.58 16.61
N ALA A 211 -10.83 -4.34 16.13
CA ALA A 211 -10.33 -4.01 14.81
C ALA A 211 -8.79 -3.91 14.75
N ILE A 212 -8.10 -4.04 15.90
CA ILE A 212 -6.64 -3.98 15.98
C ILE A 212 -6.07 -5.40 15.80
N SER A 213 -5.26 -5.60 14.77
CA SER A 213 -4.69 -6.90 14.43
C SER A 213 -3.20 -6.77 14.16
N PRO A 214 -2.33 -7.18 15.11
CA PRO A 214 -0.90 -7.30 14.85
C PRO A 214 -0.60 -8.22 13.67
N HIS A 215 0.48 -7.90 12.96
CA HIS A 215 0.95 -8.67 11.81
C HIS A 215 1.39 -10.08 12.26
N ARG A 216 0.83 -11.14 11.69
CA ARG A 216 1.13 -12.53 12.10
C ARG A 216 1.33 -13.49 10.93
N VAL A 217 1.13 -13.06 9.69
CA VAL A 217 1.29 -13.88 8.49
C VAL A 217 2.15 -13.20 7.45
N MET A 218 2.99 -13.93 6.74
CA MET A 218 3.66 -13.47 5.52
C MET A 218 3.02 -14.11 4.29
N SER A 219 3.07 -13.40 3.16
CA SER A 219 2.71 -13.91 1.84
C SER A 219 3.82 -13.55 0.84
N GLY A 220 3.60 -13.83 -0.45
CA GLY A 220 4.46 -13.33 -1.52
C GLY A 220 4.26 -11.83 -1.85
N GLY A 221 3.28 -11.16 -1.23
CA GLY A 221 3.08 -9.72 -1.35
C GLY A 221 4.18 -8.93 -0.63
N PHE A 222 4.38 -7.68 -1.03
CA PHE A 222 5.39 -6.81 -0.44
C PHE A 222 5.07 -5.32 -0.66
N ASP A 223 5.61 -4.46 0.19
CA ASP A 223 5.49 -3.01 0.04
C ASP A 223 6.87 -2.39 -0.15
N ILE A 224 7.02 -1.53 -1.14
CA ILE A 224 8.26 -0.80 -1.41
C ILE A 224 8.08 0.64 -0.99
N PHE A 225 8.85 1.10 -0.01
CA PHE A 225 8.76 2.46 0.49
C PHE A 225 9.84 3.34 -0.12
N PHE A 226 9.43 4.48 -0.66
CA PHE A 226 10.28 5.57 -1.14
C PHE A 226 10.17 6.79 -0.22
N GLY A 227 9.69 6.60 1.01
CA GLY A 227 9.90 7.51 2.13
C GLY A 227 10.92 6.90 3.10
N GLU A 228 11.79 7.74 3.66
CA GLU A 228 12.59 7.36 4.82
C GLU A 228 11.94 7.96 6.05
N TYR A 229 11.74 7.14 7.08
CA TYR A 229 11.19 7.60 8.34
C TYR A 229 12.00 7.02 9.48
N SER A 230 12.40 7.89 10.40
CA SER A 230 12.93 7.52 11.70
C SER A 230 12.11 8.31 12.72
N PRO A 231 11.28 7.66 13.55
CA PRO A 231 10.44 8.37 14.51
C PRO A 231 11.32 9.17 15.47
N PRO A 232 11.09 10.48 15.61
CA PRO A 232 11.75 11.26 16.64
C PRO A 232 11.46 10.69 18.05
N PRO A 233 12.37 10.87 19.03
CA PRO A 233 12.19 10.36 20.39
C PRO A 233 10.85 10.77 21.04
N GLU A 234 10.37 11.98 20.77
CA GLU A 234 9.09 12.47 21.29
C GLU A 234 7.87 11.72 20.73
N VAL A 235 7.92 11.32 19.46
CA VAL A 235 6.86 10.51 18.83
C VAL A 235 6.88 9.11 19.44
N TRP A 236 8.07 8.53 19.64
CA TRP A 236 8.21 7.24 20.30
C TRP A 236 7.65 7.25 21.73
N GLN A 237 7.97 8.28 22.51
CA GLN A 237 7.43 8.42 23.88
C GLN A 237 5.90 8.63 23.89
N ARG A 238 5.34 9.36 22.91
CA ARG A 238 3.88 9.48 22.76
C ARG A 238 3.25 8.12 22.46
N PHE A 239 3.86 7.36 21.54
CA PHE A 239 3.37 6.04 21.17
C PHE A 239 3.46 5.04 22.33
N GLU A 240 4.54 5.08 23.11
CA GLU A 240 4.68 4.26 24.32
C GLU A 240 3.59 4.54 25.35
N ARG A 241 3.30 5.82 25.61
CA ARG A 241 2.19 6.21 26.50
C ARG A 241 0.84 5.76 25.96
N PHE A 242 0.65 5.86 24.64
CA PHE A 242 -0.56 5.41 23.96
C PHE A 242 -0.77 3.91 24.14
N LEU A 243 0.25 3.08 23.89
CA LEU A 243 0.19 1.63 24.12
C LEU A 243 -0.13 1.29 25.57
N LEU A 244 0.56 1.95 26.52
CA LEU A 244 0.36 1.72 27.95
C LEU A 244 -1.08 2.05 28.38
N ALA A 245 -1.66 3.15 27.88
CA ALA A 245 -3.04 3.53 28.14
C ALA A 245 -4.06 2.49 27.64
N HIS A 246 -3.70 1.70 26.63
CA HIS A 246 -4.51 0.62 26.07
C HIS A 246 -4.09 -0.78 26.57
N GLY A 247 -3.34 -0.85 27.68
CA GLY A 247 -2.93 -2.10 28.31
C GLY A 247 -1.92 -2.93 27.50
N GLN A 248 -1.24 -2.31 26.53
CA GLN A 248 -0.24 -2.97 25.70
C GLN A 248 1.18 -2.71 26.22
N ASN A 249 2.06 -3.68 26.02
CA ASN A 249 3.47 -3.56 26.35
C ASN A 249 4.28 -3.26 25.07
N ILE A 250 4.93 -2.11 24.99
CA ILE A 250 5.76 -1.72 23.84
C ILE A 250 6.91 -2.70 23.54
N HIS A 251 7.34 -3.48 24.53
CA HIS A 251 8.37 -4.50 24.37
C HIS A 251 7.82 -5.87 23.94
N ASP A 252 6.49 -6.02 23.84
CA ASP A 252 5.90 -7.22 23.26
C ASP A 252 6.09 -7.23 21.74
N LYS A 253 7.02 -8.08 21.31
CA LYS A 253 7.38 -8.23 19.90
C LYS A 253 6.22 -8.77 19.05
N LYS A 254 5.22 -9.41 19.68
CA LYS A 254 4.01 -9.90 18.98
C LYS A 254 3.08 -8.77 18.55
N LEU A 255 3.30 -7.53 19.03
CA LEU A 255 2.63 -6.35 18.49
C LEU A 255 3.12 -5.97 17.10
N CYS A 256 4.27 -6.50 16.66
CA CYS A 256 4.86 -6.24 15.33
C CYS A 256 4.92 -4.75 14.98
N ILE A 257 5.41 -3.95 15.93
CA ILE A 257 5.45 -2.50 15.78
C ILE A 257 6.37 -2.10 14.62
N GLY A 258 5.79 -1.47 13.60
CA GLY A 258 6.49 -0.97 12.43
C GLY A 258 6.51 -1.97 11.28
N TYR A 259 7.65 -2.09 10.61
CA TYR A 259 7.77 -2.82 9.35
C TYR A 259 8.90 -3.84 9.41
N CYS A 260 8.72 -4.96 8.72
CA CYS A 260 9.72 -6.02 8.61
C CYS A 260 10.38 -5.95 7.22
N GLN A 261 11.60 -5.44 7.14
CA GLN A 261 12.36 -5.34 5.89
C GLN A 261 12.83 -6.72 5.41
N VAL A 262 12.73 -6.96 4.10
CA VAL A 262 13.15 -8.20 3.44
C VAL A 262 14.04 -7.99 2.22
N ALA A 263 14.11 -6.76 1.68
CA ALA A 263 15.06 -6.41 0.63
C ALA A 263 15.33 -4.90 0.63
N GLN A 264 16.41 -4.49 -0.03
CA GLN A 264 16.85 -3.10 -0.16
C GLN A 264 17.15 -2.76 -1.61
N LEU A 265 16.80 -1.55 -2.05
CA LEU A 265 17.14 -1.03 -3.38
C LEU A 265 18.64 -1.20 -3.65
N ALA A 266 19.01 -1.76 -4.80
CA ALA A 266 20.38 -2.24 -5.04
C ALA A 266 21.40 -1.09 -5.18
N ASN A 267 21.00 0.02 -5.81
CA ASN A 267 21.86 1.18 -6.04
C ASN A 267 21.11 2.48 -5.64
N PRO A 268 20.83 2.68 -4.35
CA PRO A 268 20.01 3.80 -3.90
C PRO A 268 20.65 5.16 -4.26
N ASP A 269 21.98 5.23 -4.29
CA ASP A 269 22.72 6.46 -4.58
C ASP A 269 22.90 6.74 -6.09
N LYS A 270 22.37 5.89 -6.98
CA LYS A 270 22.44 6.10 -8.44
C LYS A 270 21.74 7.40 -8.85
N TYR A 271 20.68 7.75 -8.15
CA TYR A 271 19.87 8.95 -8.36
C TYR A 271 19.59 9.61 -7.01
N SER A 272 19.29 10.90 -6.99
CA SER A 272 18.71 11.51 -5.79
C SER A 272 17.36 10.86 -5.46
N ARG A 273 16.90 11.00 -4.21
CA ARG A 273 15.60 10.45 -3.79
C ARG A 273 14.46 10.97 -4.66
N GLU A 274 14.49 12.25 -5.00
CA GLU A 274 13.49 12.85 -5.87
C GLU A 274 13.56 12.31 -7.29
N GLN A 275 14.75 12.15 -7.87
CA GLN A 275 14.91 11.53 -9.19
C GLN A 275 14.39 10.09 -9.21
N TRP A 276 14.62 9.32 -8.13
CA TRP A 276 14.00 8.01 -7.98
C TRP A 276 12.48 8.08 -7.95
N ARG A 277 11.89 8.97 -7.14
CA ARG A 277 10.44 9.11 -7.06
C ARG A 277 9.82 9.57 -8.38
N GLN A 278 10.50 10.47 -9.10
CA GLN A 278 10.12 10.89 -10.44
C GLN A 278 10.14 9.71 -11.41
N LEU A 279 11.25 8.98 -11.51
CA LEU A 279 11.39 7.82 -12.37
C LEU A 279 10.30 6.78 -12.10
N ILE A 280 10.08 6.42 -10.84
CA ILE A 280 9.08 5.43 -10.44
C ILE A 280 7.65 5.92 -10.67
N GLY A 281 7.38 7.20 -10.41
CA GLY A 281 6.06 7.81 -10.56
C GLY A 281 5.64 8.02 -12.02
N GLU A 282 6.59 8.34 -12.90
CA GLU A 282 6.39 8.37 -14.35
C GLU A 282 6.18 6.95 -14.92
N HIS A 283 6.88 5.97 -14.35
CA HIS A 283 6.74 4.54 -14.66
C HIS A 283 5.76 3.83 -13.71
N CYS A 284 4.58 4.42 -13.51
CA CYS A 284 3.58 3.92 -12.55
C CYS A 284 2.74 2.73 -13.05
N HIS A 285 3.40 1.77 -13.68
CA HIS A 285 2.84 0.46 -14.00
C HIS A 285 3.90 -0.63 -13.85
N VAL A 286 3.65 -1.62 -12.99
CA VAL A 286 4.52 -2.79 -12.89
C VAL A 286 4.14 -3.77 -13.99
N LYS A 287 4.97 -3.88 -15.03
CA LYS A 287 4.78 -4.81 -16.13
C LYS A 287 5.22 -6.22 -15.77
N GLU A 288 6.33 -6.36 -15.05
CA GLU A 288 6.88 -7.68 -14.72
C GLU A 288 7.56 -7.68 -13.36
N ILE A 289 7.34 -8.74 -12.58
CA ILE A 289 8.06 -9.02 -11.34
C ILE A 289 9.04 -10.17 -11.63
N ARG A 290 10.31 -10.01 -11.28
CA ARG A 290 11.36 -11.03 -11.51
C ARG A 290 12.09 -11.37 -10.22
N LEU A 291 12.27 -12.67 -9.99
CA LEU A 291 13.16 -13.17 -8.95
C LEU A 291 14.46 -13.68 -9.59
N HIS A 292 15.58 -13.33 -8.99
CA HIS A 292 16.92 -13.63 -9.50
C HIS A 292 17.70 -14.50 -8.51
N ASN A 293 18.53 -15.40 -9.02
CA ASN A 293 19.56 -16.11 -8.28
C ASN A 293 20.86 -16.07 -9.09
N GLU A 294 21.96 -15.59 -8.49
CA GLU A 294 23.27 -15.49 -9.15
C GLU A 294 23.22 -14.81 -10.54
N GLY A 295 22.38 -13.78 -10.68
CA GLY A 295 22.20 -13.02 -11.93
C GLY A 295 21.27 -13.68 -12.96
N GLN A 296 20.73 -14.86 -12.69
CA GLN A 296 19.76 -15.53 -13.55
C GLN A 296 18.34 -15.36 -13.03
N ILE A 297 17.37 -15.14 -13.94
CA ILE A 297 15.94 -15.12 -13.59
C ILE A 297 15.49 -16.54 -13.27
N VAL A 298 15.10 -16.79 -12.02
CA VAL A 298 14.62 -18.09 -11.53
C VAL A 298 13.09 -18.20 -11.46
N SER A 299 12.40 -17.07 -11.51
CA SER A 299 10.94 -17.00 -11.63
C SER A 299 10.54 -15.59 -12.06
N ARG A 300 9.44 -15.47 -12.79
CA ARG A 300 8.91 -14.18 -13.24
C ARG A 300 7.41 -14.25 -13.48
N LEU A 301 6.75 -13.12 -13.36
CA LEU A 301 5.35 -12.94 -13.70
C LEU A 301 5.18 -11.64 -14.46
N GLU A 302 4.66 -11.72 -15.67
CA GLU A 302 4.15 -10.56 -16.41
C GLU A 302 2.74 -10.25 -15.89
N LEU A 303 2.53 -8.99 -15.52
CA LEU A 303 1.24 -8.49 -15.09
C LEU A 303 0.48 -7.98 -16.32
N PRO A 304 -0.85 -8.09 -16.33
CA PRO A 304 -1.64 -7.57 -17.43
C PRO A 304 -1.32 -6.08 -17.65
N ALA A 305 -1.14 -5.70 -18.92
CA ALA A 305 -1.04 -4.30 -19.32
C ALA A 305 -2.20 -3.54 -18.68
N LYS A 306 -1.96 -2.28 -18.30
CA LYS A 306 -2.92 -1.39 -17.64
C LYS A 306 -4.36 -1.79 -17.98
N ILE A 307 -5.01 -2.45 -17.02
CA ILE A 307 -6.45 -2.62 -17.11
C ILE A 307 -6.97 -1.21 -16.89
N GLY A 308 -7.32 -0.55 -18.01
CA GLY A 308 -7.63 0.87 -18.03
C GLY A 308 -8.69 1.16 -17.00
N ASP A 309 -8.39 2.03 -16.05
CA ASP A 309 -9.37 2.59 -15.10
C ASP A 309 -10.24 1.55 -14.35
N GLU A 310 -9.80 0.29 -14.22
CA GLU A 310 -10.52 -0.74 -13.48
C GLU A 310 -9.96 -0.89 -12.05
N PHE A 311 -10.88 -0.84 -11.09
CA PHE A 311 -10.65 -0.85 -9.64
C PHE A 311 -10.52 -2.24 -9.01
#